data_AF-A0A269XM74-F1
#
_entry.id   AF-A0A269XM74-F1
#
_cell.length_a   1.000
_cell.length_b   1.000
_cell.length_c   1.000
_cell.angle_alpha   90.00
_cell.angle_beta   90.00
_cell.angle_gamma   90.00
#
_symmetry.space_group_name_H-M   'P 1'
#
loop_
_entity.id
_entity.type
_entity.pdbx_description
1 polymer ?
#
loop_
_entity_poly.entity_id
_entity_poly.type
_entity_poly.pdbx_seq_one_letter_code
_entity_poly.pdbx_strand_id
1 'polypeptide(L)'
;NDAEDDEHKSGMQMIYQHLMNGVSFMVPFIVVGGLLMAIALTIGGETSPKGLVIPEHSFWKSIESIGSLSFKFMVPILAGYIAVSIADKPGLVPGMIGGAIAADGSLYGSTAGAGFLGGIVAGFLAGYIAKW
;
A
#
# COMPACT_ATOMS: atom_id res chain seq x y z
N ASN A 1 -23.73 -30.63 -9.59
CA ASN A 1 -23.06 -29.39 -10.00
C ASN A 1 -23.47 -28.16 -9.22
N ASP A 2 -24.53 -28.17 -8.42
CA ASP A 2 -24.91 -26.96 -7.66
C ASP A 2 -24.02 -26.71 -6.44
N ALA A 3 -23.50 -27.77 -5.80
CA ALA A 3 -22.61 -27.66 -4.63
C ALA A 3 -21.21 -27.11 -4.98
N GLU A 4 -20.66 -27.46 -6.15
CA GLU A 4 -19.37 -26.90 -6.61
C GLU A 4 -19.49 -25.41 -6.95
N ASP A 5 -20.63 -25.00 -7.51
CA ASP A 5 -20.88 -23.62 -7.91
C ASP A 5 -21.11 -22.70 -6.69
N ASP A 6 -21.67 -23.22 -5.60
CA ASP A 6 -21.82 -22.52 -4.31
C ASP A 6 -20.51 -22.43 -3.51
N GLU A 7 -19.68 -23.48 -3.53
CA GLU A 7 -18.34 -23.45 -2.91
C GLU A 7 -17.41 -22.43 -3.58
N HIS A 8 -17.44 -22.38 -4.92
CA HIS A 8 -16.59 -21.47 -5.69
C HIS A 8 -16.98 -19.99 -5.49
N LYS A 9 -18.29 -19.71 -5.34
CA LYS A 9 -18.79 -18.37 -4.95
C LYS A 9 -18.31 -17.99 -3.55
N SER A 10 -18.33 -18.94 -2.60
CA SER A 10 -17.86 -18.74 -1.23
C SER A 10 -16.35 -18.45 -1.15
N GLY A 11 -15.52 -19.24 -1.85
CA GLY A 11 -14.07 -19.05 -1.87
C GLY A 11 -13.65 -17.73 -2.53
N MET A 12 -14.27 -17.37 -3.67
CA MET A 12 -14.01 -16.08 -4.34
C MET A 12 -14.42 -14.89 -3.46
N GLN A 13 -15.58 -15.00 -2.79
CA GLN A 13 -16.05 -13.98 -1.86
C GLN A 13 -15.09 -13.79 -0.68
N MET A 14 -14.50 -14.88 -0.17
CA MET A 14 -13.51 -14.83 0.90
C MET A 14 -12.21 -14.14 0.45
N ILE A 15 -11.66 -14.49 -0.72
CA ILE A 15 -10.49 -13.82 -1.30
C ILE A 15 -10.76 -12.33 -1.49
N TYR A 16 -11.92 -11.98 -2.04
CA TYR A 16 -12.34 -10.60 -2.21
C TYR A 16 -12.41 -9.86 -0.87
N GLN A 17 -12.92 -10.50 0.17
CA GLN A 17 -13.03 -9.90 1.50
C GLN A 17 -11.66 -9.62 2.12
N HIS A 18 -10.70 -10.55 1.98
CA HIS A 18 -9.31 -10.35 2.41
C HIS A 18 -8.64 -9.18 1.66
N LEU A 19 -8.79 -9.16 0.34
CA LEU A 19 -8.29 -8.06 -0.50
C LEU A 19 -8.88 -6.72 -0.08
N MET A 20 -10.21 -6.69 0.13
CA MET A 20 -10.92 -5.47 0.49
C MET A 20 -10.51 -4.96 1.87
N ASN A 21 -10.24 -5.85 2.83
CA ASN A 21 -9.69 -5.47 4.12
C ASN A 21 -8.39 -4.68 3.93
N GLY A 22 -7.44 -5.20 3.15
CA GLY A 22 -6.20 -4.49 2.81
C GLY A 22 -6.44 -3.12 2.18
N VAL A 23 -7.32 -3.07 1.16
CA VAL A 23 -7.62 -1.82 0.45
C VAL A 23 -8.21 -0.77 1.38
N SER A 24 -9.17 -1.15 2.25
CA SER A 24 -9.80 -0.22 3.19
C SER A 24 -8.80 0.43 4.14
N PHE A 25 -7.82 -0.31 4.64
CA PHE A 25 -6.77 0.24 5.52
C PHE A 25 -5.75 1.09 4.76
N MET A 26 -5.56 0.84 3.47
CA MET A 26 -4.64 1.58 2.63
C MET A 26 -5.20 2.95 2.18
N VAL A 27 -6.49 3.06 1.92
CA VAL A 27 -7.14 4.29 1.41
C VAL A 27 -6.82 5.54 2.26
N PRO A 28 -6.91 5.52 3.61
CA PRO A 28 -6.57 6.67 4.44
C PRO A 28 -5.15 7.21 4.20
N PHE A 29 -4.16 6.34 3.94
CA PHE A 29 -2.78 6.76 3.67
C PHE A 29 -2.64 7.51 2.36
N ILE A 30 -3.32 7.02 1.31
CA ILE A 30 -3.35 7.67 -0.01
C ILE A 30 -4.03 9.03 0.09
N VAL A 31 -5.19 9.09 0.76
CA VAL A 31 -5.98 10.31 0.88
C VAL A 31 -5.20 11.38 1.66
N VAL A 32 -4.65 11.03 2.83
CA VAL A 32 -3.84 11.95 3.63
C VAL A 32 -2.58 12.37 2.86
N GLY A 33 -1.88 11.44 2.23
CA GLY A 33 -0.67 11.73 1.47
C GLY A 33 -0.92 12.70 0.32
N GLY A 34 -1.96 12.46 -0.47
CA GLY A 34 -2.34 13.31 -1.59
C GLY A 34 -2.77 14.71 -1.15
N LEU A 35 -3.56 14.81 -0.08
CA LEU A 35 -3.99 16.10 0.47
C LEU A 35 -2.81 16.91 1.00
N LEU A 36 -1.86 16.29 1.72
CA LEU A 36 -0.68 16.98 2.22
C LEU A 36 0.19 17.52 1.08
N MET A 37 0.45 16.71 0.05
CA MET A 37 1.23 17.15 -1.12
C MET A 37 0.51 18.27 -1.88
N ALA A 38 -0.81 18.17 -2.06
CA ALA A 38 -1.59 19.21 -2.75
C ALA A 38 -1.57 20.54 -1.99
N ILE A 39 -1.73 20.51 -0.66
CA ILE A 39 -1.67 21.71 0.19
C ILE A 39 -0.27 22.32 0.15
N ALA A 40 0.77 21.50 0.27
CA ALA A 40 2.15 21.97 0.22
C ALA A 40 2.47 22.67 -1.10
N LEU A 41 2.05 22.11 -2.23
CA LEU A 41 2.27 22.70 -3.54
C LEU A 41 1.41 23.96 -3.77
N THR A 42 0.16 23.96 -3.31
CA THR A 42 -0.77 25.09 -3.52
C THR A 42 -0.35 26.33 -2.74
N ILE A 43 0.17 26.15 -1.51
CA ILE A 43 0.54 27.27 -0.63
C ILE A 43 2.05 27.59 -0.73
N GLY A 44 2.89 26.57 -0.84
CA GLY A 44 4.35 26.70 -0.83
C GLY A 44 5.02 26.62 -2.19
N GLY A 45 4.25 26.47 -3.27
CA GLY A 45 4.78 26.38 -4.62
C GLY A 45 5.17 27.76 -5.16
N GLU A 46 6.34 27.82 -5.79
CA GLU A 46 6.84 28.98 -6.52
C GLU A 46 6.96 28.65 -8.01
N THR A 47 6.76 29.66 -8.86
CA THR A 47 6.88 29.49 -10.31
C THR A 47 8.33 29.30 -10.71
N SER A 48 8.60 28.25 -11.47
CA SER A 48 9.90 27.98 -12.07
C SER A 48 9.76 27.69 -13.56
N PRO A 49 10.87 27.67 -14.32
CA PRO A 49 10.86 27.22 -15.72
C PRO A 49 10.34 25.78 -15.91
N LYS A 50 10.30 24.97 -14.84
CA LYS A 50 9.78 23.59 -14.83
C LYS A 50 8.32 23.48 -14.35
N GLY A 51 7.65 24.61 -14.11
CA GLY A 51 6.31 24.68 -13.52
C GLY A 51 6.33 25.11 -12.06
N LEU A 52 5.23 24.85 -11.35
CA LEU A 52 5.08 25.15 -9.93
C LEU A 52 5.87 24.12 -9.11
N VAL A 53 6.82 24.58 -8.30
CA VAL A 53 7.71 23.72 -7.50
C VAL A 53 7.85 24.25 -6.09
N ILE A 54 7.98 23.37 -5.11
CA ILE A 54 8.17 23.75 -3.71
C ILE A 54 9.67 23.99 -3.47
N PRO A 55 10.10 25.15 -2.95
CA PRO A 55 11.50 25.40 -2.64
C PRO A 55 12.05 24.40 -1.61
N GLU A 56 13.23 23.84 -1.88
CA GLU A 56 13.84 22.76 -1.06
C GLU A 56 14.11 23.16 0.39
N HIS A 57 14.38 24.44 0.66
CA HIS A 57 14.63 24.95 2.01
C HIS A 57 13.35 25.39 2.75
N SER A 58 12.19 25.28 2.11
CA SER A 58 10.92 25.72 2.70
C SER A 58 10.33 24.69 3.67
N PHE A 59 9.57 25.18 4.65
CA PHE A 59 8.74 24.34 5.51
C PHE A 59 7.79 23.42 4.72
N TRP A 60 7.28 23.90 3.58
CA TRP A 60 6.36 23.16 2.73
C TRP A 60 6.99 21.92 2.11
N LYS A 61 8.31 21.92 1.88
CA LYS A 61 9.03 20.73 1.42
C LYS A 61 8.95 19.60 2.44
N SER A 62 8.96 19.91 3.74
CA SER A 62 8.76 18.93 4.79
C SER A 62 7.35 18.34 4.74
N ILE A 63 6.33 19.17 4.50
CA ILE A 63 4.93 18.70 4.36
C ILE A 63 4.77 17.79 3.13
N GLU A 64 5.35 18.17 1.98
CA GLU A 64 5.38 17.33 0.78
C GLU A 64 6.07 15.98 1.05
N SER A 65 7.20 16.00 1.76
CA SER A 65 7.94 14.78 2.12
C SER A 65 7.14 13.85 3.03
N ILE A 66 6.38 14.40 3.99
CA ILE A 66 5.46 13.62 4.83
C ILE A 66 4.37 12.98 3.95
N GLY A 67 3.77 13.74 3.04
CA GLY A 67 2.76 13.21 2.11
C GLY A 67 3.32 12.11 1.20
N SER A 68 4.53 12.30 0.67
CA SER A 68 5.26 11.29 -0.12
C SER A 68 5.53 10.03 0.70
N LEU A 69 5.91 10.17 1.97
CA LEU A 69 6.11 9.04 2.88
C LEU A 69 4.79 8.28 3.12
N SER A 70 3.66 8.98 3.28
CA SER A 70 2.34 8.32 3.39
C SER A 70 2.03 7.43 2.18
N PHE A 71 2.35 7.88 0.96
CA PHE A 71 2.21 7.05 -0.25
C PHE A 71 3.11 5.81 -0.24
N LYS A 72 4.33 5.90 0.30
CA LYS A 72 5.24 4.73 0.39
C LYS A 72 4.69 3.63 1.29
N PHE A 73 3.87 3.97 2.29
CA PHE A 73 3.22 2.97 3.16
C PHE A 73 2.00 2.29 2.54
N MET A 74 1.53 2.75 1.37
CA MET A 74 0.35 2.20 0.69
C MET A 74 0.42 0.67 0.51
N VAL A 75 1.48 0.18 -0.14
CA VAL A 75 1.64 -1.25 -0.45
C VAL A 75 1.94 -2.10 0.80
N PRO A 76 2.81 -1.66 1.74
CA PRO A 76 2.97 -2.33 3.03
C PRO A 76 1.67 -2.49 3.82
N ILE A 77 0.85 -1.43 3.91
CA ILE A 77 -0.41 -1.46 4.65
C ILE A 77 -1.41 -2.40 3.98
N LEU A 78 -1.55 -2.32 2.65
CA LEU A 78 -2.37 -3.26 1.87
C LEU A 78 -2.00 -4.71 2.19
N ALA A 79 -0.72 -5.06 2.02
CA ALA A 79 -0.24 -6.42 2.22
C ALA A 79 -0.38 -6.90 3.67
N GLY A 80 -0.04 -6.02 4.63
CA GLY A 80 -0.19 -6.29 6.06
C GLY A 80 -1.63 -6.59 6.46
N TYR A 81 -2.59 -5.79 5.98
CA TYR A 81 -3.99 -5.99 6.33
C TYR A 81 -4.69 -7.09 5.53
N ILE A 82 -4.20 -7.45 4.33
CA ILE A 82 -4.57 -8.74 3.71
C ILE A 82 -4.13 -9.89 4.63
N ALA A 83 -2.87 -9.90 5.06
CA ALA A 83 -2.33 -10.96 5.92
C ALA A 83 -3.05 -11.04 7.28
N VAL A 84 -3.34 -9.90 7.91
CA VAL A 84 -4.10 -9.82 9.16
C VAL A 84 -5.50 -10.41 9.00
N SER A 85 -6.16 -10.20 7.87
CA SER A 85 -7.49 -10.77 7.67
C SER A 85 -7.49 -12.31 7.56
N ILE A 86 -6.32 -12.94 7.39
CA ILE A 86 -6.15 -14.40 7.27
C ILE A 86 -5.62 -15.01 8.58
N ALA A 87 -4.67 -14.34 9.23
CA ALA A 87 -3.89 -14.87 10.35
C ALA A 87 -3.86 -13.97 11.59
N ASP A 88 -4.73 -12.95 11.66
CA ASP A 88 -4.78 -11.96 12.74
C ASP A 88 -3.43 -11.25 12.96
N LYS A 89 -3.13 -10.88 14.21
CA LYS A 89 -1.92 -10.15 14.60
C LYS A 89 -0.60 -10.80 14.12
N PRO A 90 -0.44 -12.14 14.13
CA PRO A 90 0.72 -12.81 13.53
C PRO A 90 1.01 -12.44 12.06
N GLY A 91 -0.02 -12.21 11.24
CA GLY A 91 0.14 -11.87 9.82
C GLY A 91 0.65 -10.45 9.56
N LEU A 92 0.52 -9.53 10.52
CA LEU A 92 0.76 -8.10 10.30
C LEU A 92 2.17 -7.78 9.84
N VAL A 93 3.17 -8.16 10.64
CA VAL A 93 4.59 -7.85 10.37
C VAL A 93 5.07 -8.52 9.08
N PRO A 94 4.92 -9.83 8.86
CA PRO A 94 5.38 -10.47 7.62
C PRO A 94 4.66 -9.91 6.39
N GLY A 95 3.36 -9.59 6.48
CA GLY A 95 2.63 -8.95 5.40
C GLY A 95 3.16 -7.55 5.07
N MET A 96 3.38 -6.71 6.08
CA MET A 96 3.92 -5.36 5.86
C MET A 96 5.33 -5.37 5.27
N ILE A 97 6.22 -6.22 5.78
CA ILE A 97 7.58 -6.34 5.26
C ILE A 97 7.59 -6.93 3.85
N GLY A 98 6.79 -7.96 3.59
CA GLY A 98 6.63 -8.52 2.24
C GLY A 98 6.09 -7.49 1.24
N GLY A 99 5.11 -6.67 1.64
CA GLY A 99 4.60 -5.57 0.84
C GLY A 99 5.63 -4.46 0.59
N ALA A 100 6.43 -4.11 1.60
CA ALA A 100 7.55 -3.17 1.44
C ALA A 100 8.59 -3.69 0.46
N ILE A 101 8.95 -4.97 0.55
CA ILE A 101 9.84 -5.61 -0.41
C ILE A 101 9.21 -5.55 -1.80
N ALA A 102 7.95 -5.94 -1.97
CA ALA A 102 7.30 -5.87 -3.29
C ALA A 102 7.34 -4.46 -3.91
N ALA A 103 7.18 -3.41 -3.09
CA ALA A 103 7.24 -2.02 -3.53
C ALA A 103 8.67 -1.52 -3.81
N ASP A 104 9.70 -2.10 -3.18
CA ASP A 104 11.10 -1.68 -3.32
C ASP A 104 11.90 -2.67 -4.17
N GLY A 105 11.94 -2.40 -5.48
CA GLY A 105 12.67 -3.21 -6.45
C GLY A 105 14.17 -3.34 -6.19
N SER A 106 14.77 -2.40 -5.43
CA SER A 106 16.20 -2.44 -5.10
C SER A 106 16.60 -3.67 -4.28
N LEU A 107 15.66 -4.26 -3.54
CA LEU A 107 15.90 -5.40 -2.67
C LEU A 107 16.03 -6.74 -3.41
N TYR A 108 15.65 -6.81 -4.69
CA TYR A 108 15.71 -8.04 -5.51
C TYR A 108 16.10 -7.75 -6.97
N GLY A 109 16.76 -6.63 -7.23
CA GLY A 109 17.36 -6.32 -8.53
C GLY A 109 16.36 -5.95 -9.63
N SER A 110 15.20 -5.39 -9.27
CA SER A 110 14.20 -4.90 -10.22
C SER A 110 14.23 -3.38 -10.32
N THR A 111 14.21 -2.86 -11.55
CA THR A 111 14.15 -1.41 -11.82
C THR A 111 12.77 -0.80 -11.56
N ALA A 112 11.71 -1.61 -11.64
CA ALA A 112 10.32 -1.17 -11.49
C ALA A 112 9.68 -1.63 -10.17
N GLY A 113 10.24 -2.65 -9.52
CA GLY A 113 9.58 -3.38 -8.44
C GLY A 113 8.37 -4.21 -8.91
N ALA A 114 7.83 -5.04 -8.04
CA ALA A 114 6.61 -5.82 -8.25
C ALA A 114 5.36 -4.99 -7.91
N GLY A 115 5.55 -3.90 -7.17
CA GLY A 115 4.56 -2.88 -6.90
C GLY A 115 3.32 -3.42 -6.19
N PHE A 116 2.16 -2.90 -6.59
CA PHE A 116 0.88 -3.23 -5.97
C PHE A 116 0.51 -4.72 -6.10
N LEU A 117 0.72 -5.30 -7.28
CA LEU A 117 0.40 -6.71 -7.54
C LEU A 117 1.28 -7.63 -6.69
N GLY A 118 2.58 -7.33 -6.60
CA GLY A 118 3.49 -8.04 -5.71
C GLY A 118 3.07 -7.91 -4.23
N GLY A 119 2.58 -6.74 -3.82
CA GLY A 119 2.07 -6.52 -2.46
C GLY A 119 0.84 -7.36 -2.14
N ILE A 120 -0.10 -7.51 -3.08
CA ILE A 120 -1.26 -8.40 -2.92
C ILE A 120 -0.80 -9.84 -2.72
N VAL A 121 0.07 -10.33 -3.61
CA VAL A 121 0.60 -11.70 -3.53
C VAL A 121 1.35 -11.92 -2.23
N ALA A 122 2.21 -10.98 -1.84
CA ALA A 122 2.95 -11.04 -0.57
C ALA A 122 2.02 -11.05 0.65
N GLY A 123 0.93 -10.27 0.64
CA GLY A 123 -0.06 -10.26 1.71
C GLY A 123 -0.78 -11.59 1.89
N PHE A 124 -1.23 -12.22 0.80
CA PHE A 124 -1.84 -13.55 0.86
C PHE A 124 -0.83 -14.62 1.32
N LEU A 125 0.38 -14.62 0.76
CA LEU A 125 1.43 -15.56 1.15
C LEU A 125 1.78 -15.43 2.63
N ALA A 126 2.03 -14.20 3.11
CA ALA A 126 2.34 -13.94 4.51
C ALA A 126 1.19 -14.36 5.44
N GLY A 127 -0.06 -14.09 5.04
CA GLY A 127 -1.24 -14.53 5.79
C GLY A 127 -1.31 -16.04 5.93
N TYR A 128 -1.21 -16.79 4.84
CA TYR A 128 -1.28 -18.25 4.91
C TYR A 128 -0.08 -18.89 5.62
N ILE A 129 1.12 -18.32 5.48
CA ILE A 129 2.32 -18.79 6.19
C ILE A 129 2.19 -18.53 7.70
N ALA A 130 1.74 -17.34 8.11
CA ALA A 130 1.63 -16.98 9.52
C ALA A 130 0.43 -17.62 10.24
N LYS A 131 -0.54 -18.14 9.49
CA LYS A 131 -1.68 -18.90 10.04
C LYS A 131 -1.27 -20.29 10.54
N TRP A 132 -0.13 -20.81 10.07
CA TRP A 132 0.36 -22.15 10.40
C TRP A 132 1.24 -22.14 11.66
#